data_AF-A0A425AJ78-F1
#
_entry.id   AF-A0A425AJ78-F1
#
_cell.length_a   1.000
_cell.length_b   1.000
_cell.length_c   1.000
_cell.angle_alpha   90.00
_cell.angle_beta   90.00
_cell.angle_gamma   90.00
#
_symmetry.space_group_name_H-M   'P 1'
#
loop_
_entity.id
_entity.type
_entity.pdbx_description
1 polymer ?
#
loop_
_entity_poly.entity_id
_entity_poly.type
_entity_poly.pdbx_seq_one_letter_code
_entity_poly.pdbx_strand_id
1 'polypeptide(L)' 'MNFSKYTELTKLVSRNASNERIADRAFDFFSPALMDGSATEEQYNALYDLTLLEEPGMELNKDEIMALINSLK' A
#
# COMPACT_ATOMS: atom_id res chain seq x y z
N MET A 1 12.54 4.75 -7.65
CA MET A 1 11.59 3.81 -7.03
C MET A 1 12.02 2.36 -7.24
N ASN A 2 11.85 1.48 -6.25
CA ASN A 2 12.28 0.09 -6.35
C ASN A 2 11.13 -0.76 -6.94
N PHE A 3 11.17 -1.02 -8.25
CA PHE A 3 10.18 -1.80 -9.03
C PHE A 3 9.82 -3.15 -8.37
N SER A 4 10.75 -3.70 -7.58
CA SER A 4 10.57 -4.92 -6.79
C SER A 4 9.47 -4.80 -5.73
N LYS A 5 9.35 -3.66 -5.04
CA LYS A 5 8.41 -3.43 -3.93
C LYS A 5 6.95 -3.39 -4.44
N TYR A 6 6.71 -2.62 -5.49
CA TYR A 6 5.40 -2.54 -6.16
C TYR A 6 4.95 -3.92 -6.71
N THR A 7 5.87 -4.66 -7.33
CA THR A 7 5.57 -6.00 -7.86
C THR A 7 5.23 -7.00 -6.76
N GLU A 8 5.79 -6.85 -5.56
CA GLU A 8 5.48 -7.72 -4.43
C GLU A 8 4.10 -7.44 -3.85
N LEU A 9 3.72 -6.17 -3.68
CA LEU A 9 2.38 -5.78 -3.23
C LEU A 9 1.27 -6.24 -4.19
N THR A 10 1.45 -6.01 -5.48
CA THR A 10 0.48 -6.48 -6.50
C THR A 10 0.33 -8.01 -6.52
N LYS A 11 1.40 -8.77 -6.21
CA LYS A 11 1.32 -10.23 -6.03
C LYS A 11 0.50 -10.63 -4.80
N LEU A 12 0.60 -9.89 -3.70
CA LEU A 12 -0.20 -10.16 -2.49
C LEU A 12 -1.70 -10.01 -2.79
N VAL A 13 -2.07 -8.92 -3.44
CA VAL A 13 -3.45 -8.66 -3.88
C VAL A 13 -3.94 -9.73 -4.87
N SER A 14 -3.08 -10.14 -5.80
CA SER A 14 -3.42 -11.20 -6.78
C SER A 14 -3.65 -12.56 -6.14
N ARG A 15 -3.01 -12.83 -5.00
CA ARG A 15 -3.12 -14.08 -4.24
C ARG A 15 -4.19 -14.04 -3.16
N ASN A 16 -5.01 -12.99 -3.11
CA ASN A 16 -6.02 -12.76 -2.08
C ASN A 16 -5.41 -12.84 -0.66
N ALA A 17 -4.25 -12.21 -0.46
CA ALA A 17 -3.69 -12.03 0.88
C ALA A 17 -4.67 -11.23 1.76
N SER A 18 -4.58 -11.40 3.09
CA SER A 18 -5.36 -10.61 4.03
C SER A 18 -5.02 -9.12 3.92
N ASN A 19 -6.00 -8.27 4.24
CA ASN A 19 -5.85 -6.83 4.32
C ASN A 19 -4.69 -6.43 5.25
N GLU A 20 -4.62 -7.01 6.45
CA GLU A 20 -3.52 -6.88 7.40
C GLU A 20 -2.15 -7.10 6.73
N ARG A 21 -2.01 -8.20 5.99
CA ARG A 21 -0.74 -8.52 5.31
C ARG A 21 -0.39 -7.54 4.19
N ILE A 22 -1.38 -6.95 3.54
CA ILE A 22 -1.17 -5.94 2.50
C ILE A 22 -0.75 -4.61 3.14
N ALA A 23 -1.44 -4.19 4.21
CA ALA A 23 -1.15 -3.00 5.00
C ALA A 23 0.27 -3.03 5.56
N ASP A 24 0.62 -4.09 6.28
CA ASP A 24 1.96 -4.30 6.85
C ASP A 24 3.06 -4.16 5.79
N ARG A 25 2.89 -4.82 4.65
CA ARG A 25 3.90 -4.79 3.57
C ARG A 25 3.97 -3.46 2.85
N ALA A 26 2.85 -2.76 2.70
CA ALA A 26 2.86 -1.40 2.17
C ALA A 26 3.64 -0.47 3.10
N PHE A 27 3.38 -0.54 4.41
CA PHE A 27 4.08 0.25 5.41
C PHE A 27 5.58 -0.04 5.43
N ASP A 28 6.00 -1.31 5.49
CA ASP A 28 7.42 -1.69 5.47
C ASP A 28 8.16 -1.17 4.22
N PHE A 29 7.49 -1.19 3.07
CA PHE A 29 8.12 -0.82 1.80
C PHE A 29 8.25 0.68 1.59
N PHE A 30 7.26 1.46 2.04
CA PHE A 30 7.14 2.87 1.69
C PHE A 30 7.33 3.83 2.87
N SER A 31 7.26 3.36 4.13
CA SER A 31 7.57 4.18 5.29
C SER A 31 8.98 4.81 5.28
N PRO A 32 10.05 4.19 4.75
CA PRO A 32 11.34 4.87 4.67
C PRO A 32 11.32 6.12 3.78
N ALA A 33 10.56 6.09 2.68
CA ALA A 33 10.38 7.23 1.78
C ALA A 33 9.52 8.34 2.41
N LEU A 34 8.66 7.98 3.36
CA LEU A 34 7.98 8.98 4.20
C LEU A 34 8.97 9.64 5.16
N MET A 35 9.79 8.83 5.83
CA MET A 35 10.70 9.31 6.89
C MET A 35 11.83 10.19 6.35
N ASP A 36 12.29 9.95 5.12
CA ASP A 36 13.30 10.78 4.46
C ASP A 36 12.72 12.01 3.72
N GLY A 37 11.39 12.19 3.77
CA GLY A 37 10.67 13.30 3.15
C GLY A 37 10.66 13.27 1.61
N SER A 38 10.99 12.14 0.99
CA SER A 38 11.02 12.00 -0.46
C SER A 38 9.67 11.63 -1.08
N ALA A 39 8.68 11.24 -0.27
CA ALA A 39 7.34 10.91 -0.73
C ALA A 39 6.51 12.16 -1.10
N THR A 40 5.72 12.05 -2.16
CA THR A 40 4.72 13.05 -2.51
C THR A 40 3.51 12.99 -1.57
N GLU A 41 2.70 14.05 -1.52
CA GLU A 41 1.44 14.05 -0.76
C GLU A 41 0.49 12.93 -1.22
N GLU A 42 0.44 12.66 -2.53
CA GLU A 42 -0.37 11.55 -3.08
C GLU A 42 0.13 10.19 -2.59
N GLN A 43 1.45 9.96 -2.58
CA GLN A 43 2.04 8.73 -2.07
C GLN A 43 1.82 8.57 -0.57
N TYR A 44 1.87 9.66 0.20
CA TYR A 44 1.57 9.67 1.62
C TYR A 44 0.11 9.28 1.88
N ASN A 45 -0.84 9.92 1.20
CA ASN A 45 -2.26 9.63 1.36
C ASN A 45 -2.60 8.19 0.95
N ALA A 46 -2.02 7.72 -0.17
CA ALA A 46 -2.21 6.34 -0.61
C ALA A 46 -1.66 5.31 0.39
N LEU A 47 -0.51 5.58 0.99
CA LEU A 47 0.04 4.71 2.04
C LEU A 47 -0.82 4.73 3.30
N TYR A 48 -1.29 5.91 3.71
CA TYR A 48 -2.19 6.05 4.85
C TYR A 48 -3.48 5.25 4.65
N ASP A 49 -4.15 5.39 3.51
CA ASP A 49 -5.38 4.65 3.20
C ASP A 49 -5.12 3.13 3.15
N LEU A 50 -3.96 2.69 2.66
CA LEU A 50 -3.57 1.28 2.69
C LEU A 50 -3.36 0.74 4.10
N THR A 51 -2.84 1.55 5.03
CA THR A 51 -2.68 1.13 6.43
C THR A 51 -4.02 0.97 7.14
N LEU A 52 -5.07 1.70 6.73
CA LEU A 52 -6.40 1.56 7.30
C LEU A 52 -7.13 0.28 6.88
N LEU A 53 -6.59 -0.51 5.96
CA LEU A 53 -7.22 -1.77 5.52
C LEU A 53 -7.41 -2.79 6.65
N GLU A 54 -6.61 -2.69 7.72
CA GLU A 54 -6.74 -3.55 8.91
C GLU A 54 -7.87 -3.10 9.86
N GLU A 55 -8.38 -1.87 9.71
CA GLU A 55 -9.43 -1.33 10.56
C GLU A 55 -10.81 -1.91 10.19
N PRO A 56 -11.60 -2.38 11.17
CA PRO A 56 -12.94 -2.88 10.92
C PRO A 56 -13.83 -1.85 10.21
N GLY A 57 -14.49 -2.25 9.11
CA GLY A 57 -15.35 -1.35 8.33
C GLY A 57 -14.65 -0.51 7.26
N MET A 58 -13.32 -0.65 7.11
CA MET A 58 -12.53 -0.07 6.02
C MET A 58 -12.26 -1.11 4.91
N GLU A 59 -13.29 -1.87 4.54
CA GLU A 59 -13.18 -2.91 3.52
C GLU A 59 -13.17 -2.31 2.11
N LEU A 60 -11.97 -1.99 1.62
CA LEU A 60 -11.78 -1.69 0.20
C LEU A 60 -11.82 -2.97 -0.63
N ASN A 61 -12.43 -2.88 -1.80
CA ASN A 61 -12.40 -3.97 -2.76
C ASN A 61 -11.02 -4.07 -3.45
N LYS A 62 -10.82 -5.17 -4.18
CA LYS A 62 -9.54 -5.46 -4.84
C LYS A 62 -9.09 -4.35 -5.80
N ASP A 63 -10.01 -3.74 -6.53
CA ASP A 63 -9.69 -2.70 -7.52
C ASP A 63 -9.31 -1.39 -6.82
N GLU A 64 -9.97 -1.06 -5.71
CA GLU A 64 -9.63 0.09 -4.86
C GLU A 64 -8.24 -0.07 -4.23
N ILE A 65 -7.93 -1.26 -3.70
CA ILE A 65 -6.59 -1.58 -3.17
C ILE A 65 -5.53 -1.46 -4.28
N MET A 66 -5.81 -1.95 -5.49
CA MET A 66 -4.89 -1.82 -6.63
C MET A 66 -4.70 -0.37 -7.07
N ALA A 67 -5.73 0.47 -6.98
CA ALA A 67 -5.63 1.90 -7.28
C ALA A 67 -4.67 2.59 -6.29
N LEU A 68 -4.82 2.33 -4.99
CA LEU A 68 -3.91 2.87 -3.97
C LEU A 68 -2.46 2.40 -4.19
N ILE A 69 -2.25 1.11 -4.49
CA ILE A 69 -0.91 0.58 -4.80
C ILE A 69 -0.32 1.24 -6.06
N ASN A 70 -1.14 1.63 -7.03
CA ASN A 70 -0.68 2.35 -8.22
C ASN A 70 -0.27 3.80 -7.92
N SER A 71 -0.90 4.48 -6.97
CA SER A 71 -0.50 5.81 -6.51
C SER A 71 0.81 5.82 -5.70
N LEU A 72 1.27 4.67 -5.24
CA LEU A 72 2.60 4.51 -4.64
C LEU A 72 3.74 4.45 -5.68
N LYS A 73 3.46 4.64 -6.98
CA LYS A 73 4.47 4.56 -8.06
C LYS A 73 5.41 5.76 -8.16
#